data_AF-A0A2V9UNM3-F1
#
_entry.id   AF-A0A2V9UNM3-F1
#
_cell.length_a   1.000
_cell.length_b   1.000
_cell.length_c   1.000
_cell.angle_alpha   90.00
_cell.angle_beta   90.00
_cell.angle_gamma   90.00
#
_symmetry.space_group_name_H-M   'P 1'
#
loop_
_entity.id
_entity.type
_entity.pdbx_description
1 polymer ?
#
loop_
_entity_poly.entity_id
_entity_poly.type
_entity_poly.pdbx_seq_one_letter_code
_entity_poly.pdbx_strand_id
1 'polypeptide(L)'
;MNCDWVKDNIVFYVYNEIEDDARFEVEQHLARCTDCTAELKATRKFHATLSQAPVAEPSPNMLAASRMRLQEALESTTQGGFWQRLIFDPGNWLRQVRMAPAVAAMVFIVGFGGGIAATYNFMAGRATPAAGIAENTPPSSMSPLEASITGIRSVTQEPGSNQVNIKYDTVTTQDVRGSVNDQKIQQLLLFAARNNFNSGVRMDSVELLTQAPNETNVREVLMYSLQTDTNPGV
;
A
#
# COMPACT_ATOMS: atom_id res chain seq x y z
N MET A 1 -13.15 -39.00 13.89
CA MET A 1 -12.17 -38.30 14.74
C MET A 1 -11.67 -39.23 15.82
N ASN A 2 -10.39 -39.14 16.13
CA ASN A 2 -9.74 -39.96 17.14
C ASN A 2 -10.08 -39.44 18.55
N CYS A 3 -10.36 -40.35 19.48
CA CYS A 3 -10.59 -40.04 20.89
C CYS A 3 -9.36 -39.36 21.53
N ASP A 4 -8.15 -39.70 21.08
CA ASP A 4 -6.90 -39.12 21.62
C ASP A 4 -6.84 -37.60 21.39
N TRP A 5 -7.18 -37.16 20.18
CA TRP A 5 -7.20 -35.74 19.84
C TRP A 5 -8.23 -34.96 20.68
N VAL A 6 -9.40 -35.56 20.93
CA VAL A 6 -10.42 -34.92 21.77
C VAL A 6 -9.94 -34.84 23.22
N LYS A 7 -9.28 -35.88 23.74
CA LYS A 7 -8.72 -35.88 25.09
C LYS A 7 -7.69 -34.77 25.28
N ASP A 8 -6.80 -34.57 24.30
CA ASP A 8 -5.80 -33.50 24.34
C ASP A 8 -6.44 -32.10 24.33
N ASN A 9 -7.60 -31.95 23.67
CA ASN A 9 -8.30 -30.68 23.51
C ASN A 9 -9.39 -30.41 24.58
N ILE A 10 -9.72 -31.38 25.43
CA ILE A 10 -10.74 -31.22 26.47
C ILE A 10 -10.39 -30.09 27.45
N VAL A 11 -9.10 -29.91 27.77
CA VAL A 11 -8.66 -28.85 28.69
C VAL A 11 -8.90 -27.47 28.07
N PHE A 12 -8.46 -27.25 26.82
CA PHE A 12 -8.69 -25.99 26.11
C PHE A 12 -10.18 -25.69 25.92
N TYR A 13 -11.00 -26.73 25.71
CA TYR A 13 -12.46 -26.58 25.66
C TYR A 13 -13.05 -26.13 27.00
N VAL A 14 -12.56 -26.64 28.14
CA VAL A 14 -13.02 -26.22 29.49
C VAL A 14 -12.63 -24.79 29.82
N TYR A 15 -11.44 -24.34 29.41
CA TYR A 15 -10.97 -22.96 29.60
C TYR A 15 -11.48 -21.98 28.53
N ASN A 16 -12.24 -22.45 27.55
CA ASN A 16 -12.73 -21.66 26.41
C ASN A 16 -11.59 -21.05 25.56
N GLU A 17 -10.47 -21.75 25.46
CA GLU A 17 -9.27 -21.37 24.69
C GLU A 17 -9.13 -22.12 23.36
N ILE A 18 -10.08 -23.01 23.05
CA ILE A 18 -10.11 -23.73 21.77
C ILE A 18 -10.63 -22.85 20.63
N GLU A 19 -10.03 -22.98 19.45
CA GLU A 19 -10.47 -22.32 18.21
C GLU A 19 -11.90 -22.76 17.84
N ASP A 20 -12.64 -21.89 17.14
CA ASP A 20 -14.08 -22.08 16.89
C ASP A 20 -14.38 -23.28 15.97
N ASP A 21 -13.49 -23.58 15.03
CA ASP A 21 -13.55 -24.75 14.16
C ASP A 21 -13.32 -26.06 14.95
N ALA A 22 -12.27 -26.10 15.78
CA ALA A 22 -11.95 -27.22 16.66
C ALA A 22 -13.02 -27.44 17.75
N ARG A 23 -13.71 -26.38 18.18
CA ARG A 23 -14.83 -26.48 19.14
C ARG A 23 -15.97 -27.33 18.60
N PHE A 24 -16.41 -27.06 17.37
CA PHE A 24 -17.50 -27.80 16.73
C PHE A 24 -17.17 -29.29 16.58
N GLU A 25 -15.92 -29.58 16.23
CA GLU A 25 -15.36 -30.91 16.12
C GLU A 25 -15.41 -31.68 17.46
N VAL A 26 -14.94 -31.06 18.56
CA VAL A 26 -15.00 -31.64 19.91
C VAL A 26 -16.45 -31.90 20.32
N GLU A 27 -17.36 -30.95 20.14
CA GLU A 27 -18.77 -31.10 20.51
C GLU A 27 -19.46 -32.22 19.73
N GLN A 28 -19.17 -32.32 18.43
CA GLN A 28 -19.69 -33.39 17.60
C GLN A 28 -19.23 -34.78 18.09
N HIS A 29 -17.97 -34.89 18.51
CA HIS A 29 -17.44 -36.15 19.04
C HIS A 29 -18.01 -36.48 20.42
N LEU A 30 -18.13 -35.49 21.31
CA LEU A 30 -18.75 -35.64 22.64
C LEU A 30 -20.20 -36.09 22.54
N ALA A 31 -20.94 -35.71 21.51
CA ALA A 31 -22.30 -36.18 21.29
C ALA A 31 -22.40 -37.70 21.01
N ARG A 32 -21.30 -38.35 20.60
CA ARG A 32 -21.28 -39.75 20.14
C ARG A 32 -20.43 -40.68 21.01
N CYS A 33 -19.47 -40.16 21.77
CA CYS A 33 -18.53 -40.94 22.57
C CYS A 33 -18.74 -40.75 24.07
N THR A 34 -19.18 -41.80 24.77
CA THR A 34 -19.42 -41.78 26.22
C THR A 34 -18.14 -41.58 27.03
N ASP A 35 -17.03 -42.15 26.59
CA ASP A 35 -15.75 -42.07 27.30
C ASP A 35 -15.22 -40.64 27.32
N CYS A 36 -15.22 -39.97 26.17
CA CYS A 36 -14.83 -38.56 26.08
C CYS A 36 -15.76 -37.64 26.88
N THR A 37 -17.07 -37.96 26.98
CA THR A 37 -17.96 -37.20 27.86
C THR A 37 -17.67 -37.42 29.34
N ALA A 38 -17.20 -38.60 29.74
CA ALA A 38 -16.80 -38.89 31.10
C ALA A 38 -15.54 -38.10 31.47
N GLU A 39 -14.55 -38.06 30.58
CA GLU A 39 -13.33 -37.25 30.72
C GLU A 39 -13.64 -35.76 30.83
N LEU A 40 -14.55 -35.24 30.00
CA LEU A 40 -14.98 -33.85 30.09
C LEU A 40 -15.65 -33.53 31.43
N LYS A 41 -16.51 -34.42 31.94
CA LYS A 41 -17.15 -34.26 33.26
C LYS A 41 -16.12 -34.27 34.39
N ALA A 42 -15.13 -35.17 34.33
CA ALA A 42 -14.05 -35.23 35.30
C ALA A 42 -13.22 -33.93 35.30
N THR A 43 -12.84 -33.45 34.12
CA THR A 43 -12.08 -32.20 33.94
C THR A 43 -12.85 -30.98 34.46
N ARG A 44 -14.15 -30.87 34.15
CA ARG A 44 -15.01 -29.79 34.67
C ARG A 44 -15.15 -29.82 36.18
N LYS A 45 -15.31 -31.01 36.77
CA LYS A 45 -15.39 -31.18 38.23
C LYS A 45 -14.07 -30.76 38.89
N PHE A 46 -12.95 -31.13 38.30
CA PHE A 46 -11.63 -30.72 38.76
C PHE A 46 -11.46 -29.19 38.71
N HIS A 47 -11.78 -28.57 37.56
CA HIS A 47 -11.75 -27.11 37.40
C HIS A 47 -12.63 -26.39 38.43
N ALA A 48 -13.86 -26.87 38.64
CA ALA A 48 -14.78 -26.30 39.63
C ALA A 48 -14.30 -26.47 41.08
N THR A 49 -13.47 -27.48 41.35
CA THR A 49 -12.86 -27.68 42.67
C THR A 49 -11.69 -26.73 42.86
N LEU A 50 -10.83 -26.56 41.85
CA LEU A 50 -9.73 -25.61 41.87
C LEU A 50 -10.21 -24.16 42.01
N SER A 51 -11.31 -23.80 41.34
CA SER A 51 -11.86 -22.44 41.39
C SER A 51 -12.43 -22.05 42.76
N GLN A 52 -12.60 -23.00 43.68
CA GLN A 52 -13.01 -22.71 45.07
C GLN A 52 -11.83 -22.28 45.95
N ALA A 53 -10.59 -22.50 45.50
CA ALA A 53 -9.42 -22.02 46.22
C ALA A 53 -9.44 -20.48 46.22
N PRO A 54 -9.36 -19.83 47.40
CA PRO A 54 -9.36 -18.38 47.46
C PRO A 54 -8.13 -17.85 46.71
N VAL A 55 -8.39 -17.05 45.68
CA VAL A 55 -7.34 -16.33 44.96
C VAL A 55 -6.75 -15.31 45.93
N ALA A 56 -5.44 -15.38 46.17
CA ALA A 56 -4.76 -14.38 46.97
C ALA A 56 -4.91 -13.00 46.28
N GLU A 57 -5.63 -12.09 46.93
CA GLU A 57 -5.77 -10.74 46.40
C GLU A 57 -4.39 -10.06 46.35
N PRO A 58 -4.06 -9.37 45.25
CA PRO A 58 -2.81 -8.61 45.17
C PRO A 58 -2.80 -7.52 46.25
N SER A 59 -1.65 -7.30 46.88
CA SER A 59 -1.54 -6.27 47.92
C SER A 59 -1.95 -4.89 47.38
N PRO A 60 -2.56 -4.02 48.22
CA PRO A 60 -2.96 -2.68 47.79
C PRO A 60 -1.81 -1.87 47.17
N ASN A 61 -0.58 -2.05 47.66
CA ASN A 61 0.61 -1.41 47.10
C ASN A 61 0.95 -1.90 45.69
N MET A 62 0.78 -3.20 45.40
CA MET A 62 0.99 -3.74 44.05
C MET A 62 -0.05 -3.20 43.08
N LEU A 63 -1.33 -3.11 43.49
CA LEU A 63 -2.38 -2.52 42.66
C LEU A 63 -2.12 -1.03 42.37
N ALA A 64 -1.72 -0.26 43.38
CA ALA A 64 -1.38 1.15 43.22
C ALA A 64 -0.18 1.33 42.27
N ALA A 65 0.89 0.54 42.46
CA ALA A 65 2.08 0.58 41.60
C ALA A 65 1.76 0.20 40.14
N SER A 66 0.94 -0.83 39.92
CA SER A 66 0.53 -1.23 38.57
C SER A 66 -0.31 -0.17 37.86
N ARG A 67 -1.22 0.50 38.58
CA ARG A 67 -2.01 1.62 38.04
C ARG A 67 -1.14 2.81 37.67
N MET A 68 -0.20 3.18 38.53
CA MET A 68 0.74 4.27 38.26
C MET A 68 1.62 3.96 37.04
N ARG A 69 2.16 2.73 36.94
CA ARG A 69 2.94 2.30 35.77
C ARG A 69 2.12 2.29 34.49
N LEU A 70 0.86 1.86 34.55
CA LEU A 70 -0.04 1.90 33.38
C LEU A 70 -0.29 3.34 32.94
N GLN A 71 -0.55 4.25 33.89
CA GLN A 71 -0.76 5.66 33.58
C GLN A 71 0.49 6.29 32.95
N GLU A 72 1.66 6.04 33.52
CA GLU A 72 2.95 6.47 32.94
C GLU A 72 3.15 5.91 31.53
N ALA A 73 2.84 4.63 31.30
CA ALA A 73 2.94 4.01 29.98
C ALA A 73 1.96 4.62 28.96
N LEU A 74 0.78 5.07 29.40
CA LEU A 74 -0.20 5.75 28.56
C LEU A 74 0.19 7.21 28.27
N GLU A 75 0.82 7.89 29.21
CA GLU A 75 1.32 9.26 29.04
C GLU A 75 2.59 9.30 28.19
N SER A 76 3.48 8.32 28.35
CA SER A 76 4.72 8.17 27.56
C SER A 76 4.50 7.53 26.19
N THR A 77 3.41 6.78 26.01
CA THR A 77 2.91 6.48 24.66
C THR A 77 2.47 7.79 24.04
N THR A 78 3.26 8.27 23.07
CA THR A 78 2.83 9.36 22.20
C THR A 78 1.47 9.00 21.64
N GLN A 79 0.40 9.66 22.14
CA GLN A 79 -0.90 9.64 21.51
C GLN A 79 -0.63 9.95 20.05
N GLY A 80 -0.91 8.96 19.19
CA GLY A 80 -0.54 9.05 17.80
C GLY A 80 -0.93 10.42 17.26
N GLY A 81 0.06 11.14 16.73
CA GLY A 81 -0.10 12.53 16.36
C GLY A 81 -1.32 12.73 15.47
N PHE A 82 -1.78 13.96 15.28
CA PHE A 82 -2.93 14.29 14.42
C PHE A 82 -2.99 13.49 13.09
N TRP A 83 -1.82 13.14 12.54
CA TRP A 83 -1.62 12.24 11.40
C TRP A 83 -2.08 10.78 11.59
N GLN A 84 -1.92 10.15 12.75
CA GLN A 84 -2.45 8.80 13.06
C GLN A 84 -3.98 8.78 13.21
N ARG A 85 -4.61 9.93 13.50
CA ARG A 85 -6.08 10.10 13.39
C ARG A 85 -6.55 10.35 11.96
N LEU A 86 -5.68 10.86 11.09
CA LEU A 86 -5.94 11.15 9.68
C LEU A 86 -5.58 10.01 8.74
N ILE A 87 -4.74 9.06 9.18
CA ILE A 87 -4.61 7.76 8.52
C ILE A 87 -5.91 7.01 8.81
N PHE A 88 -6.93 7.33 8.01
CA PHE A 88 -8.07 6.47 7.78
C PHE A 88 -7.50 5.10 7.44
N ASP A 89 -7.61 4.13 8.35
CA ASP A 89 -7.37 2.74 8.05
C ASP A 89 -8.46 2.29 7.06
N PRO A 90 -8.17 2.27 5.75
CA PRO A 90 -9.21 2.15 4.74
C PRO A 90 -9.79 0.74 4.77
N GLY A 91 -9.05 -0.25 5.26
CA GLY A 91 -9.50 -1.63 5.39
C GLY A 91 -10.56 -1.81 6.49
N ASN A 92 -10.37 -1.15 7.64
CA ASN A 92 -11.32 -1.22 8.75
C ASN A 92 -12.57 -0.36 8.53
N TRP A 93 -12.41 0.84 7.96
CA TRP A 93 -13.56 1.69 7.63
C TRP A 93 -14.46 1.04 6.56
N LEU A 94 -13.87 0.44 5.52
CA LEU A 94 -14.61 -0.24 4.45
C LEU A 94 -15.36 -1.49 4.95
N ARG A 95 -14.86 -2.16 6.00
CA ARG A 95 -15.57 -3.25 6.67
C ARG A 95 -16.75 -2.78 7.51
N GLN A 96 -16.73 -1.54 7.99
CA GLN A 96 -17.76 -0.97 8.87
C GLN A 96 -18.86 -0.22 8.10
N VAL A 97 -18.64 0.16 6.83
CA VAL A 97 -19.71 0.56 5.89
C VAL A 97 -20.46 -0.67 5.36
N ARG A 98 -21.24 -1.31 6.25
CA ARG A 98 -22.46 -1.98 5.81
C ARG A 98 -23.39 -0.90 5.25
N MET A 99 -23.42 -0.83 3.93
CA MET A 99 -24.06 0.19 3.10
C MET A 99 -25.44 0.63 3.62
N ALA A 100 -25.49 1.79 4.28
CA ALA A 100 -26.70 2.59 4.38
C ALA A 100 -26.79 3.48 3.12
N PRO A 101 -27.86 3.39 2.30
CA PRO A 101 -27.93 4.04 0.98
C PRO A 101 -27.82 5.58 1.04
N ALA A 102 -28.10 6.18 2.20
CA ALA A 102 -28.00 7.62 2.41
C ALA A 102 -26.56 8.16 2.35
N VAL A 103 -25.57 7.39 2.81
CA VAL A 103 -24.16 7.84 2.83
C VAL A 103 -23.58 7.87 1.42
N ALA A 104 -23.92 6.87 0.59
CA ALA A 104 -23.54 6.84 -0.82
C ALA A 104 -24.10 8.04 -1.60
N ALA A 105 -25.36 8.42 -1.33
CA ALA A 105 -25.98 9.60 -1.94
C ALA A 105 -25.26 10.90 -1.55
N MET A 106 -24.84 11.06 -0.28
CA MET A 106 -24.10 12.25 0.15
C MET A 106 -22.73 12.36 -0.52
N VAL A 107 -21.96 11.27 -0.58
CA VAL A 107 -20.65 11.26 -1.27
C VAL A 107 -20.82 11.57 -2.75
N PHE A 108 -21.87 11.02 -3.39
CA PHE A 108 -22.18 11.33 -4.79
C PHE A 108 -22.56 12.79 -5.00
N ILE A 109 -23.42 13.37 -4.15
CA ILE A 109 -23.83 14.78 -4.28
C ILE A 109 -22.64 15.72 -4.07
N VAL A 110 -21.78 15.43 -3.09
CA VAL A 110 -20.59 16.27 -2.81
C VAL A 110 -19.54 16.11 -3.92
N GLY A 111 -19.28 14.87 -4.38
CA GLY A 111 -18.33 14.61 -5.46
C GLY A 111 -18.80 15.17 -6.81
N PHE A 112 -20.08 14.96 -7.15
CA PHE A 112 -20.67 15.46 -8.40
C PHE A 112 -20.85 16.98 -8.38
N GLY A 113 -21.33 17.54 -7.27
CA GLY A 113 -21.46 19.00 -7.10
C GLY A 113 -20.11 19.71 -7.12
N GLY A 114 -19.09 19.15 -6.45
CA GLY A 114 -17.72 19.66 -6.47
C GLY A 114 -17.07 19.57 -7.85
N GLY A 115 -17.26 18.45 -8.56
CA GLY A 115 -16.77 18.26 -9.93
C GLY A 115 -17.38 19.24 -10.93
N ILE A 116 -18.69 19.48 -10.85
CA ILE A 116 -19.38 20.45 -11.71
C ILE A 116 -18.88 21.87 -11.44
N ALA A 117 -18.78 22.28 -10.16
CA ALA A 117 -18.29 23.62 -9.81
C ALA A 117 -16.84 23.87 -10.27
N ALA A 118 -15.96 22.87 -10.12
CA ALA A 118 -14.58 22.96 -10.60
C ALA A 118 -14.53 23.09 -12.14
N THR A 119 -15.39 22.37 -12.85
CA THR A 119 -15.46 22.43 -14.32
C THR A 119 -16.01 23.78 -14.81
N TYR A 120 -17.01 24.34 -14.12
CA TYR A 120 -17.49 25.70 -14.41
C TYR A 120 -16.41 26.76 -14.16
N ASN A 121 -15.61 26.65 -13.10
CA ASN A 121 -14.50 27.58 -12.84
C ASN A 121 -13.39 27.44 -13.89
N PHE A 122 -13.10 26.22 -14.34
CA PHE A 122 -12.10 25.94 -15.37
C PHE A 122 -12.53 26.36 -16.78
N MET A 123 -13.84 26.30 -17.09
CA MET A 123 -14.39 26.80 -18.36
C MET A 123 -14.65 28.31 -18.35
N ALA A 124 -15.08 28.88 -17.22
CA ALA A 124 -15.22 30.33 -17.06
C ALA A 124 -13.87 31.06 -17.12
N GLY A 125 -12.77 30.40 -16.72
CA GLY A 125 -11.41 30.90 -16.87
C GLY A 125 -10.82 30.82 -18.28
N ARG A 126 -11.57 30.37 -19.30
CA ARG A 126 -11.09 30.19 -20.69
C ARG A 126 -11.78 31.07 -21.74
N ALA A 127 -12.38 32.19 -21.34
CA ALA A 127 -12.85 33.22 -22.26
C ALA A 127 -11.80 34.35 -22.42
N THR A 128 -10.98 34.22 -23.48
CA THR A 128 -10.16 35.24 -24.22
C THR A 128 -8.99 35.95 -23.49
N PRO A 129 -8.09 36.64 -24.24
CA PRO A 129 -7.01 36.15 -25.11
C PRO A 129 -5.60 36.46 -24.55
N ALA A 130 -4.56 36.02 -25.25
CA ALA A 130 -3.13 36.12 -24.91
C ALA A 130 -2.65 37.46 -24.29
N ALA A 131 -2.00 37.38 -23.11
CA ALA A 131 -0.93 38.25 -22.64
C ALA A 131 -0.30 37.61 -21.37
N GLY A 132 1.03 37.77 -21.19
CA GLY A 132 1.80 37.22 -20.05
C GLY A 132 1.22 37.63 -18.68
N ILE A 133 1.58 36.98 -17.58
CA ILE A 133 2.88 37.03 -16.91
C ILE A 133 2.96 35.82 -15.94
N ALA A 134 4.19 35.35 -15.71
CA ALA A 134 4.59 34.31 -14.77
C ALA A 134 4.12 34.57 -13.32
N GLU A 135 3.94 33.51 -12.51
CA GLU A 135 4.68 33.32 -11.24
C GLU A 135 4.31 32.00 -10.51
N ASN A 136 5.36 31.23 -10.20
CA ASN A 136 5.54 30.23 -9.14
C ASN A 136 4.63 28.99 -9.08
N THR A 137 4.89 28.07 -10.00
CA THR A 137 4.70 26.63 -9.76
C THR A 137 6.02 26.05 -9.23
N PRO A 138 6.04 25.25 -8.14
CA PRO A 138 7.23 24.48 -7.75
C PRO A 138 7.66 23.58 -8.92
N PRO A 139 8.96 23.27 -9.07
CA PRO A 139 9.46 22.50 -10.21
C PRO A 139 9.06 21.02 -10.05
N SER A 140 7.80 20.72 -10.34
CA SER A 140 7.42 19.40 -10.81
C SER A 140 7.93 19.32 -12.24
N SER A 141 9.19 18.92 -12.37
CA SER A 141 9.80 18.48 -13.63
C SER A 141 9.17 17.14 -14.06
N MET A 142 7.86 17.12 -14.19
CA MET A 142 7.14 16.08 -14.91
C MET A 142 6.50 16.74 -16.11
N SER A 143 7.12 16.51 -17.27
CA SER A 143 6.53 16.87 -18.55
C SER A 143 5.14 16.20 -18.60
N PRO A 144 4.07 16.88 -19.05
CA PRO A 144 2.73 16.28 -19.17
C PRO A 144 2.69 15.01 -20.04
N LEU A 145 3.77 14.74 -20.80
CA LEU A 145 4.00 13.50 -21.53
C LEU A 145 4.26 12.28 -20.62
N GLU A 146 4.88 12.45 -19.44
CA GLU A 146 5.26 11.34 -18.55
C GLU A 146 4.06 10.71 -17.81
N ALA A 147 3.00 11.46 -17.56
CA ALA A 147 1.81 10.98 -16.83
C ALA A 147 0.99 9.92 -17.59
N SER A 148 1.21 9.75 -18.90
CA SER A 148 0.46 8.82 -19.75
C SER A 148 1.28 7.59 -20.21
N ILE A 149 2.58 7.53 -19.89
CA ILE A 149 3.47 6.48 -20.38
C ILE A 149 3.59 5.38 -19.31
N THR A 150 3.18 4.16 -19.65
CA THR A 150 3.22 3.01 -18.75
C THR A 150 4.55 2.26 -18.82
N GLY A 151 5.26 2.32 -19.95
CA GLY A 151 6.58 1.70 -20.11
C GLY A 151 7.16 1.87 -21.52
N ILE A 152 8.48 1.66 -21.66
CA ILE A 152 9.18 1.68 -22.96
C ILE A 152 9.62 0.26 -23.29
N ARG A 153 9.23 -0.24 -24.46
CA ARG A 153 9.49 -1.63 -24.89
C ARG A 153 10.81 -1.80 -25.61
N SER A 154 11.15 -0.85 -26.49
CA SER A 154 12.36 -0.93 -27.30
C SER A 154 12.84 0.46 -27.71
N VAL A 155 14.16 0.64 -27.69
CA VAL A 155 14.87 1.79 -28.23
C VAL A 155 15.84 1.24 -29.26
N THR A 156 15.77 1.70 -30.51
CA THR A 156 16.66 1.22 -31.57
C THR A 156 17.11 2.39 -32.42
N GLN A 157 18.43 2.60 -32.50
CA GLN A 157 19.02 3.60 -33.38
C GLN A 157 19.20 3.01 -34.79
N GLU A 158 18.87 3.80 -35.80
CA GLU A 158 19.09 3.41 -37.19
C GLU A 158 20.59 3.55 -37.53
N PRO A 159 21.28 2.49 -37.99
CA PRO A 159 22.73 2.51 -38.21
C PRO A 159 23.15 3.62 -39.19
N GLY A 160 24.08 4.48 -38.77
CA GLY A 160 24.60 5.57 -39.60
C GLY A 160 23.74 6.84 -39.61
N SER A 161 22.71 6.94 -38.77
CA SER A 161 21.92 8.17 -38.61
C SER A 161 21.67 8.55 -37.15
N ASN A 162 21.36 9.82 -36.90
CA ASN A 162 20.94 10.29 -35.57
C ASN A 162 19.46 10.03 -35.29
N GLN A 163 18.81 9.10 -36.02
CA GLN A 163 17.40 8.78 -35.83
C GLN A 163 17.23 7.56 -34.91
N VAL A 164 16.28 7.70 -33.99
CA VAL A 164 15.92 6.67 -33.01
C VAL A 164 14.45 6.34 -33.18
N ASN A 165 14.13 5.05 -33.21
CA ASN A 165 12.77 4.55 -33.09
C ASN A 165 12.53 4.07 -31.65
N ILE A 166 11.52 4.65 -30.99
CA ILE A 166 11.10 4.29 -29.64
C ILE A 166 9.68 3.74 -29.69
N LYS A 167 9.50 2.51 -29.20
CA LYS A 167 8.18 1.92 -28.98
C LYS A 167 7.84 1.99 -27.50
N TYR A 168 6.74 2.66 -27.18
CA TYR A 168 6.30 2.90 -25.81
C TYR A 168 4.81 2.61 -25.65
N ASP A 169 4.44 2.22 -24.44
CA ASP A 169 3.07 1.90 -24.08
C ASP A 169 2.41 3.08 -23.37
N THR A 170 1.18 3.38 -23.78
CA THR A 170 0.25 4.26 -23.08
C THR A 170 -1.04 3.48 -22.84
N VAL A 171 -2.21 4.08 -23.07
CA VAL A 171 -3.47 3.30 -23.24
C VAL A 171 -3.38 2.40 -24.47
N THR A 172 -2.60 2.79 -25.48
CA THR A 172 -2.25 1.97 -26.65
C THR A 172 -0.75 2.04 -26.92
N THR A 173 -0.19 1.01 -27.56
CA THR A 173 1.22 1.02 -27.98
C THR A 173 1.42 2.02 -29.12
N GLN A 174 2.43 2.86 -28.98
CA GLN A 174 2.80 3.91 -29.92
C GLN A 174 4.25 3.72 -30.40
N ASP A 175 4.55 4.17 -31.62
CA ASP A 175 5.90 4.26 -32.21
C ASP A 175 6.19 5.74 -32.48
N VAL A 176 7.36 6.21 -32.05
CA VAL A 176 7.86 7.53 -32.41
C VAL A 176 9.25 7.42 -33.01
N ARG A 177 9.47 8.15 -34.10
CA ARG A 177 10.76 8.28 -34.77
C ARG A 177 11.17 9.74 -34.77
N GLY A 178 12.40 9.98 -34.36
CA GLY A 178 12.94 11.33 -34.31
C GLY A 178 14.43 11.33 -34.09
N SER A 179 15.03 12.51 -34.09
CA SER A 179 16.44 12.64 -33.79
C SER A 179 16.71 12.46 -32.29
N VAL A 180 17.88 11.96 -31.91
CA VAL A 180 18.36 11.95 -30.51
C VAL A 180 18.28 13.35 -29.85
N ASN A 181 18.38 14.42 -30.65
CA ASN A 181 18.31 15.81 -30.16
C ASN A 181 16.89 16.38 -30.10
N ASP A 182 15.87 15.62 -30.49
CA ASP A 182 14.47 16.04 -30.36
C ASP A 182 14.06 16.01 -28.87
N GLN A 183 13.50 17.11 -28.37
CA GLN A 183 13.05 17.23 -26.98
C GLN A 183 12.11 16.10 -26.57
N LYS A 184 11.24 15.62 -27.48
CA LYS A 184 10.32 14.52 -27.19
C LYS A 184 11.05 13.18 -27.07
N ILE A 185 12.02 12.93 -27.94
CA ILE A 185 12.85 11.72 -27.91
C ILE A 185 13.72 11.73 -26.66
N GLN A 186 14.34 12.86 -26.31
CA GLN A 186 15.13 13.00 -25.09
C GLN A 186 14.30 12.71 -23.84
N GLN A 187 13.07 13.25 -23.74
CA GLN A 187 12.19 12.96 -22.60
C GLN A 187 11.87 11.45 -22.49
N LEU A 188 11.63 10.78 -23.62
CA LEU A 188 11.40 9.33 -23.64
C LEU A 188 12.65 8.53 -23.24
N LEU A 189 13.83 8.93 -23.72
CA LEU A 189 15.10 8.30 -23.34
C LEU A 189 15.42 8.52 -21.85
N LEU A 190 15.13 9.70 -21.31
CA LEU A 190 15.29 10.01 -19.88
C LEU A 190 14.33 9.18 -19.02
N PHE A 191 13.08 9.04 -19.46
CA PHE A 191 12.10 8.15 -18.82
C PHE A 191 12.55 6.69 -18.86
N ALA A 192 13.03 6.21 -20.01
CA ALA A 192 13.56 4.86 -20.16
C ALA A 192 14.75 4.61 -19.22
N ALA A 193 15.72 5.53 -19.18
CA ALA A 193 16.91 5.41 -18.35
C ALA A 193 16.60 5.40 -16.84
N ARG A 194 15.60 6.17 -16.39
CA ARG A 194 15.20 6.21 -14.97
C ARG A 194 14.36 5.02 -14.52
N ASN A 195 13.72 4.29 -15.44
CA ASN A 195 12.67 3.33 -15.09
C ASN A 195 13.13 1.87 -15.17
N ASN A 196 12.68 1.04 -14.23
CA ASN A 196 13.25 -0.27 -13.95
C ASN A 196 12.73 -1.42 -14.83
N PHE A 197 11.91 -1.15 -15.85
CA PHE A 197 11.15 -2.19 -16.55
C PHE A 197 11.99 -3.12 -17.45
N ASN A 198 13.09 -2.64 -18.03
CA ASN A 198 13.98 -3.45 -18.88
C ASN A 198 15.41 -2.90 -18.86
N SER A 199 16.37 -3.71 -18.41
CA SER A 199 17.78 -3.30 -18.30
C SER A 199 18.46 -3.05 -19.66
N GLY A 200 18.06 -3.77 -20.71
CA GLY A 200 18.58 -3.52 -22.06
C GLY A 200 18.15 -2.16 -22.60
N VAL A 201 16.86 -1.81 -22.40
CA VAL A 201 16.33 -0.50 -22.79
C VAL A 201 17.00 0.63 -21.99
N ARG A 202 17.33 0.42 -20.72
CA ARG A 202 18.10 1.40 -19.93
C ARG A 202 19.50 1.61 -20.51
N MET A 203 20.21 0.53 -20.79
CA MET A 203 21.56 0.57 -21.39
C MET A 203 21.55 1.31 -22.73
N ASP A 204 20.64 0.93 -23.64
CA ASP A 204 20.50 1.57 -24.96
C ASP A 204 20.15 3.06 -24.82
N SER A 205 19.33 3.42 -23.83
CA SER A 205 18.95 4.81 -23.58
C SER A 205 20.11 5.63 -23.01
N VAL A 206 20.87 5.07 -22.07
CA VAL A 206 22.08 5.70 -21.52
C VAL A 206 23.13 5.89 -22.61
N GLU A 207 23.36 4.88 -23.46
CA GLU A 207 24.29 4.96 -24.59
C GLU A 207 23.91 6.12 -25.52
N LEU A 208 22.63 6.26 -25.88
CA LEU A 208 22.16 7.37 -26.72
C LEU A 208 22.25 8.73 -26.02
N LEU A 209 21.94 8.79 -24.72
CA LEU A 209 22.03 10.02 -23.94
C LEU A 209 23.48 10.50 -23.76
N THR A 210 24.47 9.59 -23.72
CA THR A 210 25.89 9.97 -23.65
C THR A 210 26.38 10.70 -24.90
N GLN A 211 25.69 10.56 -26.03
CA GLN A 211 25.99 11.29 -27.28
C GLN A 211 25.57 12.76 -27.23
N ALA A 212 24.73 13.16 -26.26
CA ALA A 212 24.26 14.53 -26.06
C ALA A 212 24.37 14.98 -24.57
N PRO A 213 25.60 15.08 -24.01
CA PRO A 213 25.83 15.26 -22.57
C PRO A 213 25.60 16.70 -22.05
N ASN A 214 25.29 17.65 -22.92
CA ASN A 214 25.27 19.08 -22.59
C ASN A 214 23.97 19.55 -21.89
N GLU A 215 22.97 18.68 -21.79
CA GLU A 215 21.70 19.00 -21.13
C GLU A 215 21.75 18.66 -19.62
N THR A 216 21.41 19.63 -18.76
CA THR A 216 21.41 19.47 -17.29
C THR A 216 20.57 18.27 -16.84
N ASN A 217 19.43 18.06 -17.49
CA ASN A 217 18.51 16.96 -17.20
C ASN A 217 19.13 15.58 -17.50
N VAL A 218 19.98 15.48 -18.53
CA VAL A 218 20.69 14.24 -18.88
C VAL A 218 21.72 13.91 -17.82
N ARG A 219 22.46 14.90 -17.34
CA ARG A 219 23.48 14.73 -16.29
C ARG A 219 22.88 14.20 -14.98
N GLU A 220 21.73 14.73 -14.57
CA GLU A 220 21.03 14.26 -13.36
C GLU A 220 20.56 12.81 -13.50
N VAL A 221 20.07 12.42 -14.67
CA VAL A 221 19.68 11.03 -14.94
C VAL A 221 20.87 10.09 -14.90
N LEU A 222 21.99 10.47 -15.51
CA LEU A 222 23.20 9.65 -15.48
C LEU A 222 23.75 9.50 -14.05
N MET A 223 23.74 10.56 -13.25
CA MET A 223 24.13 10.48 -11.84
C MET A 223 23.18 9.58 -11.03
N TYR A 224 21.87 9.70 -11.24
CA TYR A 224 20.88 8.85 -10.59
C TYR A 224 21.06 7.38 -10.96
N SER A 225 21.23 7.06 -12.25
CA SER A 225 21.45 5.69 -12.72
C SER A 225 22.73 5.09 -12.13
N LEU A 226 23.82 5.85 -12.08
CA LEU A 226 25.08 5.40 -11.46
C LEU A 226 24.94 5.08 -9.96
N GLN A 227 24.06 5.79 -9.25
CA GLN A 227 23.86 5.57 -7.82
C GLN A 227 22.86 4.45 -7.50
N THR A 228 21.91 4.19 -8.40
CA THR A 228 20.75 3.34 -8.10
C THR A 228 20.65 2.07 -8.94
N ASP A 229 21.35 1.98 -10.08
CA ASP A 229 21.30 0.78 -10.92
C ASP A 229 22.17 -0.34 -10.32
N THR A 230 21.54 -1.48 -10.08
CA THR A 230 22.17 -2.71 -9.61
C THR A 230 22.82 -3.54 -10.72
N ASN A 231 22.59 -3.19 -12.00
CA ASN A 231 23.16 -3.90 -13.14
C ASN A 231 24.55 -3.33 -13.50
N PRO A 232 25.64 -4.11 -13.40
CA PRO A 232 26.99 -3.63 -13.71
C PRO A 232 27.24 -3.32 -15.20
N GLY A 233 26.30 -3.63 -16.08
CA GLY A 233 26.38 -3.33 -17.51
C GLY A 233 25.72 -2.01 -17.93
N VAL A 234 25.05 -1.30 -17.03
CA VAL A 234 24.46 0.02 -17.25
C VAL A 234 25.34 1.08 -16.60
#